data_AF-A0A514C0U3-F1
#
_entry.id   AF-A0A514C0U3-F1
#
_cell.length_a   1.000
_cell.length_b   1.000
_cell.length_c   1.000
_cell.angle_alpha   90.00
_cell.angle_beta   90.00
_cell.angle_gamma   90.00
#
_symmetry.space_group_name_H-M   'P 1'
#
loop_
_entity.id
_entity.type
_entity.pdbx_description
1 polymer ?
#
loop_
_entity_poly.entity_id
_entity_poly.type
_entity_poly.pdbx_seq_one_letter_code
_entity_poly.pdbx_strand_id
1 'polypeptide(L)'
;MSSTRRNLLKAGLAASALPVAGCATTGGAAGSGPFRPTWDSLISGYSTPDWFRDAKLGLWAHWGPQCVPEFGDWYGRQMYIQGNPFYEHHLRHYGHPSETGFLNIIGQWKADAWQPEELLDLFQAAGARYVVAMAQHHDNLDLFDSKHHAWNSTRVGPGKDIVGTWERLVRQRGLRFGVSNHGAHAWHWWQTAYGYDAEGPRAGRRYDAATLTRADGAGKWWYGLDPQELYTGPTFAPPNGISSIAEMNAWHDERDGQWIETPPENNPAFTRSWVARQRDLVDRYKPDLVYFDNYGLPLGQHGLDATAYLYNASLEWRGELPVVNGKRLEPRQRRGIVETVERGFNDALMPEPWQTDTCIGDWHYNRSRFEHHSYVPAKSVVQRLCDVVSKNGNLLLSIPMRGDGSIDADERAILGDLAAWVRVNGEAIFESRPWRMYGEGPTAVAAGMHGEGGARPWTSGDIRFTTRAGILYALALDWPEDGKVRIRALGRQALEGRAVERVELVGGGALPFSQTAEGLVIDLPSDRPVAFVPAFRIRGAGLV
;
A
#
# COMPACT_ATOMS: atom_id res chain seq x y z
N MET A 1 38.20 45.20 -29.04
CA MET A 1 38.18 44.35 -27.83
C MET A 1 37.90 42.91 -28.27
N SER A 2 38.77 42.20 -29.02
CA SER A 2 39.94 41.36 -28.62
C SER A 2 39.69 40.51 -27.36
N SER A 3 39.86 39.18 -27.26
CA SER A 3 40.45 38.08 -28.07
C SER A 3 40.01 36.73 -27.43
N THR A 4 39.46 35.73 -28.12
CA THR A 4 40.08 34.53 -28.77
C THR A 4 41.11 33.65 -28.00
N ARG A 5 40.76 32.34 -27.89
CA ARG A 5 41.51 31.06 -27.93
C ARG A 5 42.96 30.95 -27.40
N ARG A 6 43.24 29.91 -26.58
CA ARG A 6 44.31 28.90 -26.79
C ARG A 6 44.32 27.73 -25.79
N ASN A 7 44.57 26.52 -26.32
CA ASN A 7 45.00 25.30 -25.62
C ASN A 7 46.41 25.45 -25.01
N LEU A 8 46.75 24.67 -23.97
CA LEU A 8 47.95 23.79 -23.93
C LEU A 8 48.05 22.94 -22.64
N LEU A 9 48.68 21.80 -22.82
CA LEU A 9 48.89 20.65 -21.92
C LEU A 9 50.17 20.78 -21.06
N LYS A 10 50.15 20.04 -19.93
CA LYS A 10 51.25 19.32 -19.21
C LYS A 10 52.20 20.07 -18.26
N ALA A 11 52.17 19.58 -17.01
CA ALA A 11 53.26 19.11 -16.11
C ALA A 11 52.92 19.60 -14.69
N GLY A 12 52.66 18.75 -13.69
CA GLY A 12 53.49 17.66 -13.22
C GLY A 12 54.09 18.08 -11.88
N LEU A 13 53.41 17.81 -10.78
CA LEU A 13 53.98 17.87 -9.42
C LEU A 13 53.24 16.85 -8.55
N ALA A 14 53.97 15.77 -8.26
CA ALA A 14 53.58 14.76 -7.30
C ALA A 14 53.62 15.39 -5.90
N ALA A 15 52.49 15.35 -5.20
CA ALA A 15 52.43 15.54 -3.76
C ALA A 15 51.78 14.30 -3.16
N SER A 16 52.58 13.62 -2.35
CA SER A 16 52.27 12.45 -1.54
C SER A 16 50.98 12.64 -0.73
N ALA A 17 49.92 11.94 -1.13
CA ALA A 17 48.73 11.78 -0.31
C ALA A 17 49.00 10.69 0.74
N LEU A 18 49.02 11.11 2.01
CA LEU A 18 48.83 10.23 3.16
C LEU A 18 47.47 9.51 3.01
N PRO A 19 47.36 8.23 3.39
CA PRO A 19 46.07 7.55 3.34
C PRO A 19 45.16 8.20 4.39
N VAL A 20 44.16 8.95 3.93
CA VAL A 20 42.97 9.22 4.73
C VAL A 20 42.37 7.84 4.99
N ALA A 21 42.41 7.43 6.26
CA ALA A 21 41.72 6.24 6.73
C ALA A 21 40.26 6.36 6.29
N GLY A 22 39.89 5.55 5.29
CA GLY A 22 38.50 5.39 4.91
C GLY A 22 37.76 4.95 6.16
N CYS A 23 36.70 5.67 6.51
CA CYS A 23 35.65 5.09 7.33
C CYS A 23 35.25 3.80 6.62
N ALA A 24 35.68 2.67 7.20
CA ALA A 24 35.22 1.37 6.80
C ALA A 24 33.70 1.40 6.87
N THR A 25 33.08 1.32 5.70
CA THR A 25 31.69 0.89 5.61
C THR A 25 31.64 -0.42 6.37
N THR A 26 30.92 -0.44 7.49
CA THR A 26 30.54 -1.69 8.12
C THR A 26 29.54 -2.34 7.16
N GLY A 27 30.08 -3.01 6.14
CA GLY A 27 29.36 -3.93 5.30
C GLY A 27 28.84 -5.02 6.21
N GLY A 28 27.60 -4.86 6.68
CA GLY A 28 26.79 -5.99 7.11
C GLY A 28 26.84 -6.98 5.97
N ALA A 29 27.33 -8.19 6.26
CA ALA A 29 27.63 -9.22 5.27
C ALA A 29 26.56 -9.23 4.17
N ALA A 30 26.97 -8.88 2.94
CA ALA A 30 26.19 -9.16 1.75
C ALA A 30 25.82 -10.63 1.85
N GLY A 31 24.52 -10.93 1.96
CA GLY A 31 24.03 -12.29 2.13
C GLY A 31 24.65 -13.19 1.06
N SER A 32 24.93 -14.44 1.41
CA SER A 32 25.58 -15.45 0.57
C SER A 32 24.74 -15.91 -0.63
N GLY A 33 23.90 -15.05 -1.18
CA GLY A 33 22.97 -15.34 -2.28
C GLY A 33 23.27 -14.57 -3.56
N PRO A 34 22.51 -14.84 -4.64
CA PRO A 34 22.77 -14.30 -5.97
C PRO A 34 22.50 -12.80 -6.11
N PHE A 35 21.71 -12.18 -5.22
CA PHE A 35 21.37 -10.76 -5.29
C PHE A 35 22.37 -9.90 -4.54
N ARG A 36 23.00 -8.98 -5.26
CA ARG A 36 23.77 -7.86 -4.70
C ARG A 36 22.85 -6.66 -4.50
N PRO A 37 23.15 -5.74 -3.57
CA PRO A 37 22.31 -4.59 -3.31
C PRO A 37 22.54 -3.47 -4.34
N THR A 38 22.35 -3.80 -5.60
CA THR A 38 22.43 -2.86 -6.73
C THR A 38 21.25 -3.09 -7.65
N TRP A 39 20.75 -2.01 -8.25
CA TRP A 39 19.66 -2.11 -9.22
C TRP A 39 19.96 -3.11 -10.35
N ASP A 40 21.18 -3.13 -10.89
CA ASP A 40 21.55 -4.06 -11.96
C ASP A 40 21.44 -5.53 -11.52
N SER A 41 21.78 -5.84 -10.28
CA SER A 41 21.62 -7.19 -9.75
C SER A 41 20.15 -7.54 -9.50
N LEU A 42 19.35 -6.62 -8.94
CA LEU A 42 17.92 -6.85 -8.74
C LEU A 42 17.22 -7.07 -10.08
N ILE A 43 17.47 -6.21 -11.07
CA ILE A 43 16.82 -6.25 -12.38
C ILE A 43 17.20 -7.49 -13.20
N SER A 44 18.45 -7.94 -13.10
CA SER A 44 18.89 -9.13 -13.84
C SER A 44 18.42 -10.43 -13.21
N GLY A 45 18.22 -10.46 -11.89
CA GLY A 45 17.83 -11.66 -11.16
C GLY A 45 16.34 -11.79 -10.84
N TYR A 46 15.57 -10.68 -10.87
CA TYR A 46 14.18 -10.68 -10.44
C TYR A 46 13.20 -10.99 -11.58
N SER A 47 12.21 -11.80 -11.24
CA SER A 47 10.96 -11.93 -11.97
C SER A 47 9.83 -11.92 -10.96
N THR A 48 8.71 -11.26 -11.31
CA THR A 48 7.54 -11.27 -10.42
C THR A 48 7.04 -12.71 -10.29
N PRO A 49 6.91 -13.25 -9.07
CA PRO A 49 6.54 -14.65 -8.86
C PRO A 49 5.12 -14.92 -9.35
N ASP A 50 4.89 -16.13 -9.88
CA ASP A 50 3.60 -16.48 -10.48
C ASP A 50 2.46 -16.48 -9.46
N TRP A 51 2.73 -16.81 -8.18
CA TRP A 51 1.70 -16.71 -7.14
C TRP A 51 1.09 -15.30 -7.05
N PHE A 52 1.91 -14.27 -7.20
CA PHE A 52 1.43 -12.89 -7.14
C PHE A 52 0.61 -12.58 -8.39
N ARG A 53 1.11 -12.97 -9.56
CA ARG A 53 0.39 -12.82 -10.82
C ARG A 53 -0.93 -13.59 -10.84
N ASP A 54 -1.04 -14.69 -10.11
CA ASP A 54 -2.26 -15.49 -10.01
C ASP A 54 -3.24 -14.97 -8.96
N ALA A 55 -2.73 -14.29 -7.94
CA ALA A 55 -3.49 -13.86 -6.77
C ALA A 55 -4.55 -12.79 -7.07
N LYS A 56 -4.22 -11.78 -7.88
CA LYS A 56 -5.09 -10.66 -8.32
C LYS A 56 -5.64 -9.73 -7.25
N LEU A 57 -6.13 -10.26 -6.13
CA LEU A 57 -6.76 -9.54 -5.05
C LEU A 57 -6.07 -9.89 -3.73
N GLY A 58 -5.59 -8.87 -3.03
CA GLY A 58 -5.17 -8.95 -1.64
C GLY A 58 -5.97 -8.01 -0.78
N LEU A 59 -6.05 -8.30 0.51
CA LEU A 59 -6.65 -7.42 1.50
C LEU A 59 -5.61 -6.90 2.49
N TRP A 60 -5.75 -5.66 2.90
CA TRP A 60 -4.81 -4.98 3.78
C TRP A 60 -5.51 -4.58 5.08
N ALA A 61 -4.95 -5.01 6.20
CA ALA A 61 -5.24 -4.45 7.52
C ALA A 61 -4.26 -3.30 7.81
N HIS A 62 -4.57 -2.09 7.32
CA HIS A 62 -3.82 -0.86 7.63
C HIS A 62 -4.22 -0.32 9.00
N TRP A 63 -3.86 -1.06 10.05
CA TRP A 63 -4.46 -0.91 11.38
C TRP A 63 -3.42 -0.75 12.48
N GLY A 64 -3.62 0.24 13.35
CA GLY A 64 -2.73 0.58 14.44
C GLY A 64 -3.37 1.62 15.38
N PRO A 65 -2.58 2.22 16.30
CA PRO A 65 -3.09 3.18 17.29
C PRO A 65 -3.73 4.43 16.68
N GLN A 66 -3.38 4.79 15.45
CA GLN A 66 -4.03 5.90 14.72
C GLN A 66 -5.52 5.67 14.44
N CYS A 67 -6.02 4.42 14.57
CA CYS A 67 -7.45 4.13 14.47
C CYS A 67 -8.24 4.40 15.77
N VAL A 68 -7.57 4.62 16.92
CA VAL A 68 -8.25 4.88 18.21
C VAL A 68 -9.14 6.12 18.17
N PRO A 69 -8.71 7.25 17.57
CA PRO A 69 -9.56 8.45 17.50
C PRO A 69 -10.70 8.34 16.48
N GLU A 70 -10.67 7.31 15.62
CA GLU A 70 -11.66 7.08 14.56
C GLU A 70 -11.90 8.31 13.66
N PHE A 71 -10.83 9.06 13.39
CA PHE A 71 -10.88 10.36 12.70
C PHE A 71 -10.04 10.38 11.41
N GLY A 72 -9.76 9.20 10.83
CA GLY A 72 -9.09 9.06 9.54
C GLY A 72 -7.57 9.16 9.59
N ASP A 73 -7.00 9.53 8.44
CA ASP A 73 -5.59 9.29 8.14
C ASP A 73 -4.61 10.27 8.79
N TRP A 74 -3.41 9.77 9.05
CA TRP A 74 -2.27 10.54 9.58
C TRP A 74 -2.56 11.27 10.89
N TYR A 75 -3.49 10.77 11.69
CA TYR A 75 -3.89 11.39 12.95
C TYR A 75 -2.68 11.74 13.82
N GLY A 76 -1.72 10.83 13.93
CA GLY A 76 -0.53 11.01 14.77
C GLY A 76 0.34 12.20 14.39
N ARG A 77 0.33 12.63 13.12
CA ARG A 77 0.97 13.87 12.67
C ARG A 77 0.03 15.07 12.84
N GLN A 78 -1.20 14.93 12.33
CA GLN A 78 -2.16 16.02 12.15
C GLN A 78 -2.69 16.57 13.47
N MET A 79 -2.75 15.73 14.52
CA MET A 79 -3.20 16.16 15.86
C MET A 79 -2.29 17.20 16.53
N TYR A 80 -1.08 17.41 16.02
CA TYR A 80 -0.12 18.40 16.53
C TYR A 80 -0.11 19.71 15.72
N ILE A 81 -0.87 19.81 14.63
CA ILE A 81 -0.86 20.99 13.76
C ILE A 81 -2.00 21.94 14.19
N GLN A 82 -1.68 23.04 14.87
CA GLN A 82 -2.68 23.98 15.36
C GLN A 82 -3.53 24.53 14.20
N GLY A 83 -4.86 24.61 14.39
CA GLY A 83 -5.82 25.01 13.36
C GLY A 83 -6.22 23.91 12.37
N ASN A 84 -5.61 22.71 12.47
CA ASN A 84 -6.03 21.54 11.70
C ASN A 84 -7.27 20.87 12.34
N PRO A 85 -8.25 20.35 11.56
CA PRO A 85 -9.42 19.67 12.12
C PRO A 85 -9.09 18.51 13.07
N PHE A 86 -7.96 17.82 12.87
CA PHE A 86 -7.50 16.73 13.72
C PHE A 86 -7.01 17.24 15.08
N TYR A 87 -6.27 18.36 15.11
CA TYR A 87 -5.87 19.04 16.33
C TYR A 87 -7.11 19.52 17.11
N GLU A 88 -8.07 20.13 16.43
CA GLU A 88 -9.33 20.58 17.06
C GLU A 88 -10.16 19.42 17.62
N HIS A 89 -10.22 18.30 16.89
CA HIS A 89 -10.80 17.07 17.41
C HIS A 89 -10.02 16.60 18.66
N HIS A 90 -8.69 16.60 18.61
CA HIS A 90 -7.87 16.16 19.72
C HIS A 90 -8.09 17.00 20.99
N LEU A 91 -8.13 18.33 20.86
CA LEU A 91 -8.43 19.24 21.96
C LEU A 91 -9.76 18.93 22.63
N ARG A 92 -10.81 18.69 21.84
CA ARG A 92 -12.17 18.44 22.36
C ARG A 92 -12.31 17.10 23.06
N HIS A 93 -11.62 16.07 22.57
CA HIS A 93 -11.82 14.69 23.03
C HIS A 93 -10.77 14.21 24.04
N TYR A 94 -9.54 14.68 23.92
CA TYR A 94 -8.40 14.19 24.71
C TYR A 94 -7.71 15.28 25.51
N GLY A 95 -7.71 16.53 25.02
CA GLY A 95 -7.07 17.66 25.67
C GLY A 95 -5.89 18.20 24.85
N HIS A 96 -5.09 19.07 25.46
CA HIS A 96 -4.01 19.74 24.75
C HIS A 96 -2.84 18.78 24.44
N PRO A 97 -2.25 18.78 23.22
CA PRO A 97 -1.19 17.83 22.84
C PRO A 97 0.10 17.86 23.67
N SER A 98 0.29 18.90 24.50
CA SER A 98 1.38 18.97 25.49
C SER A 98 1.12 18.22 26.79
N GLU A 99 -0.11 17.77 27.01
CA GLU A 99 -0.54 17.01 28.20
C GLU A 99 -1.02 15.61 27.79
N THR A 100 -1.75 15.53 26.67
CA THR A 100 -2.21 14.29 26.06
C THR A 100 -1.71 14.24 24.62
N GLY A 101 -0.55 13.64 24.39
CA GLY A 101 -0.02 13.47 23.03
C GLY A 101 -0.38 12.12 22.43
N PHE A 102 0.22 11.81 21.28
CA PHE A 102 -0.01 10.54 20.60
C PHE A 102 0.48 9.33 21.40
N LEU A 103 1.49 9.50 22.26
CA LEU A 103 1.89 8.48 23.25
C LEU A 103 0.68 8.04 24.10
N ASN A 104 -0.19 8.95 24.51
CA ASN A 104 -1.41 8.62 25.26
C ASN A 104 -2.42 7.84 24.41
N ILE A 105 -2.50 8.12 23.10
CA ILE A 105 -3.34 7.39 22.16
C ILE A 105 -2.85 5.94 22.01
N ILE A 106 -1.53 5.72 21.91
CA ILE A 106 -0.93 4.37 21.94
C ILE A 106 -1.34 3.63 23.22
N GLY A 107 -1.33 4.33 24.37
CA GLY A 107 -1.76 3.77 25.64
C GLY A 107 -3.22 3.29 25.67
N GLN A 108 -4.09 3.89 24.87
CA GLN A 108 -5.51 3.54 24.75
C GLN A 108 -5.78 2.43 23.71
N TRP A 109 -4.84 2.15 22.81
CA TRP A 109 -5.01 1.11 21.81
C TRP A 109 -4.88 -0.28 22.43
N LYS A 110 -6.01 -0.97 22.67
CA LYS A 110 -6.03 -2.26 23.39
C LYS A 110 -6.34 -3.48 22.53
N ALA A 111 -6.91 -3.29 21.34
CA ALA A 111 -7.34 -4.40 20.49
C ALA A 111 -8.30 -5.37 21.21
N ASP A 112 -9.23 -4.86 22.02
CA ASP A 112 -10.09 -5.67 22.90
C ASP A 112 -11.19 -6.42 22.14
N ALA A 113 -11.62 -5.91 20.97
CA ALA A 113 -12.62 -6.54 20.11
C ALA A 113 -12.00 -7.21 18.88
N TRP A 114 -10.67 -7.30 18.83
CA TRP A 114 -9.96 -7.82 17.66
C TRP A 114 -10.13 -9.34 17.54
N GLN A 115 -10.83 -9.76 16.49
CA GLN A 115 -11.07 -11.16 16.15
C GLN A 115 -10.45 -11.49 14.78
N PRO A 116 -9.12 -11.73 14.71
CA PRO A 116 -8.40 -11.88 13.45
C PRO A 116 -8.84 -13.11 12.65
N GLU A 117 -9.25 -14.20 13.29
CA GLU A 117 -9.80 -15.37 12.60
C GLU A 117 -11.07 -15.04 11.81
N GLU A 118 -12.01 -14.33 12.44
CA GLU A 118 -13.27 -13.91 11.81
C GLU A 118 -13.00 -12.96 10.64
N LEU A 119 -12.11 -11.98 10.84
CA LEU A 119 -11.70 -11.06 9.78
C LEU A 119 -11.07 -11.79 8.60
N LEU A 120 -10.21 -12.78 8.85
CA LEU A 120 -9.63 -13.59 7.77
C LEU A 120 -10.64 -14.43 7.02
N ASP A 121 -11.65 -14.97 7.71
CA ASP A 121 -12.71 -15.72 7.05
C ASP A 121 -13.52 -14.81 6.11
N LEU A 122 -13.82 -13.58 6.54
CA LEU A 122 -14.44 -12.57 5.68
C LEU A 122 -13.53 -12.19 4.51
N PHE A 123 -12.25 -11.97 4.77
CA PHE A 123 -11.27 -11.57 3.75
C PHE A 123 -11.11 -12.65 2.68
N GLN A 124 -10.99 -13.91 3.09
CA GLN A 124 -10.87 -15.04 2.19
C GLN A 124 -12.16 -15.26 1.39
N ALA A 125 -13.32 -15.14 2.03
CA ALA A 125 -14.62 -15.22 1.35
C ALA A 125 -14.78 -14.11 0.30
N ALA A 126 -14.34 -12.88 0.61
CA ALA A 126 -14.31 -11.75 -0.32
C ALA A 126 -13.30 -11.91 -1.47
N GLY A 127 -12.49 -12.98 -1.45
CA GLY A 127 -11.62 -13.36 -2.56
C GLY A 127 -10.14 -13.07 -2.34
N ALA A 128 -9.71 -12.66 -1.15
CA ALA A 128 -8.28 -12.46 -0.88
C ALA A 128 -7.47 -13.72 -1.21
N ARG A 129 -6.33 -13.54 -1.86
CA ARG A 129 -5.30 -14.58 -2.08
C ARG A 129 -4.01 -14.28 -1.34
N TYR A 130 -3.84 -13.03 -0.92
CA TYR A 130 -2.82 -12.59 -0.01
C TYR A 130 -3.39 -11.57 0.97
N VAL A 131 -2.81 -11.49 2.17
CA VAL A 131 -3.18 -10.52 3.20
C VAL A 131 -1.94 -9.76 3.62
N VAL A 132 -2.05 -8.43 3.68
CA VAL A 132 -0.97 -7.55 4.13
C VAL A 132 -1.32 -7.00 5.50
N ALA A 133 -0.41 -7.15 6.46
CA ALA A 133 -0.50 -6.54 7.78
C ALA A 133 0.42 -5.32 7.87
N MET A 134 -0.04 -4.21 8.44
CA MET A 134 0.85 -3.09 8.71
C MET A 134 1.85 -3.46 9.82
N ALA A 135 3.14 -3.45 9.50
CA ALA A 135 4.20 -3.69 10.47
C ALA A 135 4.61 -2.41 11.19
N GLN A 136 4.59 -1.29 10.48
CA GLN A 136 4.92 0.02 11.03
C GLN A 136 4.34 1.12 10.15
N HIS A 137 3.70 2.12 10.76
CA HIS A 137 3.33 3.35 10.07
C HIS A 137 4.42 4.44 10.25
N HIS A 138 4.14 5.65 9.79
CA HIS A 138 4.95 6.85 10.08
C HIS A 138 4.99 7.23 11.58
N ASP A 139 4.16 6.60 12.42
CA ASP A 139 4.10 6.81 13.87
C ASP A 139 5.20 6.09 14.67
N ASN A 140 6.06 5.36 13.96
CA ASN A 140 7.24 4.72 14.52
C ASN A 140 6.97 3.67 15.60
N LEU A 141 5.74 3.16 15.70
CA LEU A 141 5.42 2.03 16.55
C LEU A 141 5.52 0.72 15.75
N ASP A 142 6.35 -0.22 16.20
CA ASP A 142 6.39 -1.56 15.59
C ASP A 142 5.16 -2.36 16.04
N LEU A 143 4.37 -2.87 15.10
CA LEU A 143 3.18 -3.68 15.39
C LEU A 143 3.51 -5.18 15.53
N PHE A 144 4.75 -5.47 15.90
CA PHE A 144 5.33 -6.81 15.94
C PHE A 144 6.33 -6.94 17.10
N ASP A 145 6.77 -8.16 17.42
CA ASP A 145 7.75 -8.42 18.48
C ASP A 145 9.18 -8.01 18.08
N SER A 146 9.41 -6.70 17.95
CA SER A 146 10.68 -6.12 17.52
C SER A 146 11.76 -6.27 18.59
N LYS A 147 12.89 -6.89 18.23
CA LYS A 147 14.07 -6.98 19.10
C LYS A 147 14.86 -5.68 19.20
N HIS A 148 14.68 -4.80 18.21
CA HIS A 148 15.49 -3.60 18.03
C HIS A 148 14.76 -2.31 18.37
N HIS A 149 13.46 -2.39 18.69
CA HIS A 149 12.65 -1.24 19.07
C HIS A 149 11.79 -1.56 20.28
N ALA A 150 12.00 -0.81 21.36
CA ALA A 150 11.29 -1.02 22.61
C ALA A 150 9.82 -0.57 22.55
N TRP A 151 9.51 0.36 21.63
CA TRP A 151 8.16 0.80 21.33
C TRP A 151 7.55 -0.13 20.30
N ASN A 152 6.91 -1.19 20.81
CA ASN A 152 6.23 -2.16 19.97
C ASN A 152 4.95 -2.71 20.62
N SER A 153 4.03 -3.25 19.81
CA SER A 153 2.69 -3.67 20.26
C SER A 153 2.68 -4.82 21.27
N THR A 154 3.80 -5.54 21.44
CA THR A 154 3.91 -6.58 22.49
C THR A 154 4.22 -6.00 23.87
N ARG A 155 4.81 -4.79 23.90
CA ARG A 155 5.21 -4.11 25.14
C ARG A 155 4.26 -3.00 25.55
N VAL A 156 3.62 -2.35 24.58
CA VAL A 156 2.70 -1.23 24.78
C VAL A 156 1.39 -1.45 24.05
N GLY A 157 0.36 -0.66 24.39
CA GLY A 157 -0.95 -0.77 23.78
C GLY A 157 -1.61 -2.12 24.07
N PRO A 158 -1.79 -3.00 23.06
CA PRO A 158 -2.51 -4.26 23.20
C PRO A 158 -1.72 -5.37 23.90
N GLY A 159 -0.39 -5.28 23.99
CA GLY A 159 0.44 -6.36 24.51
C GLY A 159 0.41 -7.63 23.63
N LYS A 160 0.20 -7.47 22.32
CA LYS A 160 0.01 -8.54 21.33
C LYS A 160 0.98 -8.37 20.16
N ASP A 161 1.47 -9.48 19.63
CA ASP A 161 2.19 -9.50 18.35
C ASP A 161 1.15 -9.50 17.22
N ILE A 162 0.86 -8.32 16.66
CA ILE A 162 -0.20 -8.15 15.66
C ILE A 162 0.23 -8.79 14.34
N VAL A 163 1.42 -8.46 13.84
CA VAL A 163 1.98 -9.03 12.61
C VAL A 163 2.14 -10.55 12.73
N GLY A 164 2.68 -11.06 13.85
CA GLY A 164 2.86 -12.50 14.05
C GLY A 164 1.54 -13.28 14.14
N THR A 165 0.49 -12.65 14.66
CA THR A 165 -0.84 -13.26 14.68
C THR A 165 -1.43 -13.36 13.28
N TRP A 166 -1.36 -12.28 12.48
CA TRP A 166 -1.78 -12.31 11.09
C TRP A 166 -0.98 -13.34 10.29
N GLU A 167 0.36 -13.32 10.39
CA GLU A 167 1.25 -14.25 9.69
C GLU A 167 0.80 -15.71 9.88
N ARG A 168 0.69 -16.12 11.14
CA ARG A 168 0.31 -17.49 11.49
C ARG A 168 -1.05 -17.86 10.92
N LEU A 169 -2.06 -17.02 11.10
CA LEU A 169 -3.44 -17.32 10.72
C LEU A 169 -3.66 -17.27 9.19
N VAL A 170 -2.95 -16.39 8.49
CA VAL A 170 -2.96 -16.28 7.02
C VAL A 170 -2.37 -17.55 6.42
N ARG A 171 -1.21 -18.00 6.92
CA ARG A 171 -0.58 -19.24 6.44
C ARG A 171 -1.40 -20.49 6.75
N GLN A 172 -2.07 -20.56 7.91
CA GLN A 172 -2.99 -21.65 8.25
C GLN A 172 -4.15 -21.79 7.24
N ARG A 173 -4.54 -20.70 6.58
CA ARG A 173 -5.58 -20.68 5.53
C ARG A 173 -5.02 -20.92 4.12
N GLY A 174 -3.72 -21.18 3.98
CA GLY A 174 -3.05 -21.36 2.69
C GLY A 174 -2.93 -20.08 1.86
N LEU A 175 -3.10 -18.92 2.48
CA LEU A 175 -2.96 -17.62 1.83
C LEU A 175 -1.50 -17.13 1.90
N ARG A 176 -1.14 -16.22 0.99
CA ARG A 176 0.17 -15.57 1.01
C ARG A 176 0.18 -14.41 2.00
N PHE A 177 1.29 -14.22 2.71
CA PHE A 177 1.38 -13.24 3.78
C PHE A 177 2.32 -12.10 3.40
N GLY A 178 1.86 -10.86 3.52
CA GLY A 178 2.66 -9.68 3.31
C GLY A 178 2.69 -8.75 4.52
N VAL A 179 3.66 -7.83 4.53
CA VAL A 179 3.76 -6.76 5.52
C VAL A 179 3.95 -5.41 4.83
N SER A 180 3.44 -4.33 5.42
CA SER A 180 3.76 -2.97 4.99
C SER A 180 4.64 -2.25 6.02
N ASN A 181 5.67 -1.57 5.54
CA ASN A 181 6.59 -0.78 6.36
C ASN A 181 6.71 0.64 5.80
N HIS A 182 6.20 1.60 6.56
CA HIS A 182 6.16 3.02 6.22
C HIS A 182 7.14 3.82 7.09
N GLY A 183 7.97 3.09 7.86
CA GLY A 183 8.75 3.63 8.94
C GLY A 183 9.88 4.54 8.52
N ALA A 184 10.32 4.46 7.27
CA ALA A 184 11.43 5.27 6.74
C ALA A 184 11.16 6.78 6.80
N HIS A 185 9.89 7.19 6.87
CA HIS A 185 9.48 8.59 6.96
C HIS A 185 9.38 9.14 8.39
N ALA A 186 9.38 8.28 9.41
CA ALA A 186 9.08 8.69 10.78
C ALA A 186 9.98 9.82 11.30
N TRP A 187 11.26 9.82 10.92
CA TRP A 187 12.24 10.81 11.41
C TRP A 187 11.91 12.25 11.03
N HIS A 188 11.30 12.48 9.86
CA HIS A 188 10.86 13.80 9.45
C HIS A 188 9.37 13.96 9.73
N TRP A 189 8.54 12.99 9.37
CA TRP A 189 7.08 13.12 9.41
C TRP A 189 6.52 13.37 10.80
N TRP A 190 7.19 12.84 11.82
CA TRP A 190 6.75 12.88 13.22
C TRP A 190 7.19 14.16 13.97
N GLN A 191 7.88 15.08 13.29
CA GLN A 191 8.47 16.27 13.91
C GLN A 191 7.44 17.32 14.35
N THR A 192 6.20 17.25 13.88
CA THR A 192 5.10 18.09 14.39
C THR A 192 4.89 17.91 15.89
N ALA A 193 5.21 16.74 16.45
CA ALA A 193 5.14 16.46 17.88
C ALA A 193 6.17 17.25 18.73
N TYR A 194 7.21 17.83 18.13
CA TYR A 194 8.13 18.77 18.82
C TYR A 194 7.67 20.24 18.71
N GLY A 195 6.55 20.47 18.02
CA GLY A 195 5.93 21.78 17.85
C GLY A 195 5.35 22.36 19.15
N TYR A 196 4.60 23.44 18.97
CA TYR A 196 3.84 24.11 20.02
C TYR A 196 2.74 24.94 19.38
N ASP A 197 1.72 25.30 20.16
CA ASP A 197 0.70 26.27 19.75
C ASP A 197 1.37 27.63 19.45
N ALA A 198 1.31 28.10 18.22
CA ALA A 198 1.87 29.40 17.86
C ALA A 198 1.01 30.56 18.41
N GLU A 199 -0.31 30.34 18.51
CA GLU A 199 -1.29 31.31 18.96
C GLU A 199 -2.11 30.78 20.15
N GLY A 200 -2.91 31.65 20.77
CA GLY A 200 -3.91 31.26 21.76
C GLY A 200 -3.38 31.03 23.19
N PRO A 201 -4.24 30.48 24.08
CA PRO A 201 -3.96 30.43 25.52
C PRO A 201 -2.77 29.58 25.95
N ARG A 202 -2.31 28.68 25.06
CA ARG A 202 -1.14 27.80 25.29
C ARG A 202 0.04 28.18 24.40
N ALA A 203 0.05 29.39 23.85
CA ALA A 203 1.09 29.87 22.94
C ALA A 203 2.50 29.64 23.51
N GLY A 204 3.39 29.09 22.68
CA GLY A 204 4.78 28.78 23.07
C GLY A 204 4.98 27.50 23.87
N ARG A 205 3.91 26.81 24.29
CA ARG A 205 4.02 25.57 25.07
C ARG A 205 4.27 24.36 24.17
N ARG A 206 5.50 23.85 24.23
CA ARG A 206 5.94 22.62 23.56
C ARG A 206 5.01 21.43 23.83
N TYR A 207 4.76 20.64 22.79
CA TYR A 207 4.02 19.38 22.90
C TYR A 207 4.87 18.28 23.58
N ASP A 208 4.25 17.12 23.75
CA ASP A 208 4.75 16.05 24.61
C ASP A 208 6.12 15.49 24.16
N ALA A 209 6.39 15.34 22.86
CA ALA A 209 7.67 14.81 22.37
C ALA A 209 8.88 15.64 22.81
N ALA A 210 8.71 16.95 22.97
CA ALA A 210 9.77 17.87 23.37
C ALA A 210 10.01 17.92 24.89
N THR A 211 9.11 17.33 25.69
CA THR A 211 9.14 17.47 27.16
C THR A 211 9.26 16.13 27.88
N LEU A 212 8.72 15.04 27.31
CA LEU A 212 8.72 13.74 27.95
C LEU A 212 10.10 13.07 27.92
N THR A 213 10.50 12.57 29.08
CA THR A 213 11.72 11.78 29.29
C THR A 213 11.38 10.37 29.78
N ARG A 214 12.37 9.46 29.77
CA ARG A 214 12.22 8.13 30.37
C ARG A 214 11.75 8.16 31.83
N ALA A 215 12.16 9.19 32.59
CA ALA A 215 11.81 9.31 34.01
C ALA A 215 10.30 9.57 34.22
N ASP A 216 9.67 10.29 33.30
CA ASP A 216 8.23 10.61 33.37
C ASP A 216 7.33 9.38 33.20
N GLY A 217 7.91 8.24 32.80
CA GLY A 217 7.25 6.94 32.70
C GLY A 217 7.13 6.22 34.05
N ALA A 218 7.75 6.72 35.12
CA ALA A 218 7.64 6.14 36.46
C ALA A 218 6.17 5.98 36.89
N GLY A 219 5.76 4.75 37.19
CA GLY A 219 4.38 4.42 37.56
C GLY A 219 3.36 4.44 36.42
N LYS A 220 3.80 4.60 35.16
CA LYS A 220 2.94 4.57 33.97
C LYS A 220 3.15 3.28 33.17
N TRP A 221 2.22 2.97 32.27
CA TRP A 221 2.25 1.76 31.43
C TRP A 221 3.46 1.68 30.49
N TRP A 222 4.15 2.80 30.24
CA TRP A 222 5.36 2.87 29.44
C TRP A 222 6.64 2.98 30.30
N TYR A 223 6.59 2.57 31.58
CA TYR A 223 7.75 2.62 32.47
C TYR A 223 9.00 1.97 31.84
N GLY A 224 10.12 2.69 31.90
CA GLY A 224 11.41 2.24 31.37
C GLY A 224 11.58 2.46 29.87
N LEU A 225 10.58 2.95 29.14
CA LEU A 225 10.69 3.35 27.74
C LEU A 225 11.13 4.80 27.60
N ASP A 226 11.94 5.08 26.58
CA ASP A 226 12.36 6.43 26.24
C ASP A 226 11.49 6.99 25.11
N PRO A 227 10.65 8.01 25.36
CA PRO A 227 9.81 8.62 24.33
C PRO A 227 10.60 9.10 23.11
N GLN A 228 11.88 9.45 23.24
CA GLN A 228 12.69 9.89 22.10
C GLN A 228 12.94 8.77 21.08
N GLU A 229 12.91 7.50 21.50
CA GLU A 229 12.98 6.37 20.56
C GLU A 229 11.70 6.28 19.72
N LEU A 230 10.53 6.54 20.32
CA LEU A 230 9.24 6.62 19.60
C LEU A 230 9.23 7.86 18.69
N TYR A 231 9.50 9.04 19.24
CA TYR A 231 9.43 10.31 18.54
C TYR A 231 10.65 10.60 17.64
N THR A 232 11.56 9.64 17.47
CA THR A 232 12.76 9.71 16.60
C THR A 232 13.80 10.79 16.94
N GLY A 233 13.66 11.48 18.07
CA GLY A 233 14.45 12.66 18.42
C GLY A 233 14.11 13.92 17.62
N PRO A 234 14.55 15.12 18.08
CA PRO A 234 14.24 16.39 17.42
C PRO A 234 15.15 16.62 16.21
N THR A 235 14.66 16.29 15.02
CA THR A 235 15.37 16.53 13.74
C THR A 235 15.01 17.89 13.14
N PHE A 236 13.73 18.28 13.20
CA PHE A 236 13.19 19.54 12.64
C PHE A 236 12.30 20.29 13.64
N ALA A 237 12.64 20.23 14.94
CA ALA A 237 11.90 20.96 15.96
C ALA A 237 11.84 22.47 15.61
N PRO A 238 10.64 23.09 15.58
CA PRO A 238 10.51 24.49 15.22
C PRO A 238 11.25 25.38 16.21
N PRO A 239 11.86 26.50 15.79
CA PRO A 239 12.48 27.46 16.71
C PRO A 239 11.42 28.09 17.62
N ASN A 240 11.84 28.60 18.78
CA ASN A 240 10.96 29.44 19.60
C ASN A 240 10.68 30.77 18.88
N GLY A 241 9.53 31.39 19.19
CA GLY A 241 9.20 32.74 18.74
C GLY A 241 8.35 32.82 17.47
N ILE A 242 8.05 31.70 16.81
CA ILE A 242 6.94 31.64 15.84
C ILE A 242 5.64 31.96 16.59
N SER A 243 4.90 32.96 16.12
CA SER A 243 3.74 33.54 16.83
C SER A 243 2.45 33.55 16.00
N SER A 244 2.44 32.88 14.85
CA SER A 244 1.22 32.67 14.06
C SER A 244 1.10 31.23 13.57
N ILE A 245 -0.14 30.74 13.44
CA ILE A 245 -0.44 29.41 12.90
C ILE A 245 0.09 29.28 11.47
N ALA A 246 -0.05 30.35 10.67
CA ALA A 246 0.42 30.37 9.29
C ALA A 246 1.93 30.17 9.19
N GLU A 247 2.73 30.84 10.03
CA GLU A 247 4.19 30.68 10.05
C GLU A 247 4.61 29.30 10.56
N MET A 248 3.91 28.73 11.56
CA MET A 248 4.19 27.38 12.04
C MET A 248 3.90 26.33 10.97
N ASN A 249 2.78 26.47 10.26
CA ASN A 249 2.43 25.58 9.16
C ASN A 249 3.44 25.70 8.01
N ALA A 250 3.87 26.92 7.67
CA ALA A 250 4.93 27.11 6.68
C ALA A 250 6.25 26.44 7.11
N TRP A 251 6.61 26.50 8.40
CA TRP A 251 7.77 25.78 8.93
C TRP A 251 7.65 24.26 8.72
N HIS A 252 6.50 23.68 9.08
CA HIS A 252 6.23 22.27 8.89
C HIS A 252 6.29 21.88 7.41
N ASP A 253 5.59 22.61 6.55
CA ASP A 253 5.52 22.35 5.12
C ASP A 253 6.90 22.39 4.47
N GLU A 254 7.75 23.36 4.79
CA GLU A 254 9.09 23.47 4.21
C GLU A 254 10.11 22.46 4.75
N ARG A 255 9.82 21.75 5.84
CA ARG A 255 10.78 20.86 6.52
C ARG A 255 10.22 19.45 6.64
N ASP A 256 9.35 19.23 7.62
CA ASP A 256 8.87 17.90 8.00
C ASP A 256 7.71 17.36 7.15
N GLY A 257 6.98 18.24 6.46
CA GLY A 257 5.92 17.91 5.51
C GLY A 257 6.43 17.51 4.13
N GLN A 258 7.74 17.64 3.87
CA GLN A 258 8.37 17.17 2.64
C GLN A 258 8.44 15.63 2.62
N TRP A 259 8.26 15.03 1.45
CA TRP A 259 8.40 13.58 1.28
C TRP A 259 9.87 13.19 1.08
N ILE A 260 10.61 13.00 2.18
CA ILE A 260 12.06 12.77 2.15
C ILE A 260 12.37 11.29 2.26
N GLU A 261 13.02 10.73 1.23
CA GLU A 261 13.35 9.29 1.16
C GLU A 261 14.84 8.99 1.38
N THR A 262 15.67 10.03 1.52
CA THR A 262 17.09 9.89 1.84
C THR A 262 17.29 9.69 3.34
N PRO A 263 18.39 9.02 3.76
CA PRO A 263 18.76 8.95 5.17
C PRO A 263 18.91 10.34 5.79
N PRO A 264 18.47 10.56 7.05
CA PRO A 264 18.75 11.80 7.76
C PRO A 264 20.24 11.91 8.11
N GLU A 265 20.94 12.86 7.50
CA GLU A 265 22.38 13.08 7.71
C GLU A 265 22.72 13.39 9.18
N ASN A 266 21.82 14.10 9.87
CA ASN A 266 21.96 14.48 11.28
C ASN A 266 21.41 13.42 12.25
N ASN A 267 20.81 12.33 11.77
CA ASN A 267 20.30 11.25 12.61
C ASN A 267 20.64 9.85 12.05
N PRO A 268 21.94 9.51 11.90
CA PRO A 268 22.34 8.22 11.37
C PRO A 268 21.96 7.03 12.28
N ALA A 269 21.61 7.29 13.55
CA ALA A 269 21.11 6.28 14.47
C ALA A 269 19.73 5.76 14.06
N PHE A 270 18.85 6.65 13.58
CA PHE A 270 17.55 6.27 13.02
C PHE A 270 17.70 5.27 11.88
N THR A 271 18.55 5.56 10.90
CA THR A 271 18.79 4.68 9.75
C THR A 271 19.31 3.30 10.17
N ARG A 272 20.26 3.25 11.13
CA ARG A 272 20.75 1.97 11.67
C ARG A 272 19.65 1.18 12.37
N SER A 273 18.81 1.85 13.16
CA SER A 273 17.67 1.23 13.83
C SER A 273 16.65 0.69 12.82
N TRP A 274 16.29 1.48 11.80
CA TRP A 274 15.38 1.07 10.74
C TRP A 274 15.87 -0.19 10.01
N VAL A 275 17.14 -0.23 9.61
CA VAL A 275 17.73 -1.42 8.95
C VAL A 275 17.65 -2.66 9.85
N ALA A 276 17.97 -2.52 11.13
CA ALA A 276 17.91 -3.63 12.09
C ALA A 276 16.47 -4.15 12.28
N ARG A 277 15.50 -3.24 12.40
CA ARG A 277 14.06 -3.56 12.55
C ARG A 277 13.49 -4.20 11.29
N GLN A 278 13.82 -3.68 10.11
CA GLN A 278 13.40 -4.27 8.83
C GLN A 278 13.95 -5.68 8.65
N ARG A 279 15.20 -5.92 9.07
CA ARG A 279 15.79 -7.26 9.03
C ARG A 279 15.11 -8.22 10.01
N ASP A 280 14.86 -7.80 11.25
CA ASP A 280 14.17 -8.63 12.24
C ASP A 280 12.73 -8.96 11.81
N LEU A 281 12.01 -8.00 11.21
CA LEU A 281 10.69 -8.21 10.61
C LEU A 281 10.74 -9.31 9.53
N VAL A 282 11.71 -9.23 8.61
CA VAL A 282 11.90 -10.19 7.52
C VAL A 282 12.27 -11.57 8.06
N ASP A 283 13.26 -11.66 8.94
CA ASP A 283 13.75 -12.93 9.51
C ASP A 283 12.68 -13.66 10.33
N ARG A 284 11.87 -12.90 11.07
CA ARG A 284 10.87 -13.45 11.98
C ARG A 284 9.64 -13.97 11.26
N TYR A 285 9.09 -13.20 10.31
CA TYR A 285 7.78 -13.50 9.71
C TYR A 285 7.85 -14.00 8.27
N LYS A 286 9.04 -13.93 7.65
CA LYS A 286 9.34 -14.46 6.31
C LYS A 286 8.30 -14.08 5.25
N PRO A 287 7.94 -12.79 5.14
CA PRO A 287 6.83 -12.35 4.31
C PRO A 287 7.03 -12.73 2.83
N ASP A 288 5.94 -13.11 2.17
CA ASP A 288 5.87 -13.30 0.72
C ASP A 288 5.87 -11.94 0.00
N LEU A 289 5.44 -10.87 0.67
CA LEU A 289 5.41 -9.49 0.14
C LEU A 289 5.85 -8.47 1.18
N VAL A 290 6.71 -7.51 0.80
CA VAL A 290 7.04 -6.32 1.60
C VAL A 290 6.65 -5.07 0.83
N TYR A 291 5.69 -4.34 1.37
CA TYR A 291 5.25 -3.06 0.84
C TYR A 291 6.04 -1.92 1.48
N PHE A 292 6.74 -1.13 0.68
CA PHE A 292 7.30 0.14 1.11
C PHE A 292 6.45 1.28 0.60
N ASP A 293 6.18 2.24 1.48
CA ASP A 293 5.35 3.42 1.18
C ASP A 293 6.05 4.45 0.27
N ASN A 294 7.27 4.13 -0.14
CA ASN A 294 8.20 5.00 -0.83
C ASN A 294 7.97 5.05 -2.35
N TYR A 295 8.34 6.15 -3.00
CA TYR A 295 8.44 6.29 -4.45
C TYR A 295 9.46 5.32 -5.07
N GLY A 296 10.45 4.87 -4.32
CA GLY A 296 11.33 3.78 -4.73
C GLY A 296 11.58 2.82 -3.57
N LEU A 297 12.86 2.72 -3.20
CA LEU A 297 13.29 1.99 -2.01
C LEU A 297 13.65 3.00 -0.91
N PRO A 298 13.34 2.68 0.36
CA PRO A 298 13.58 3.59 1.48
C PRO A 298 15.08 3.85 1.70
N LEU A 299 15.42 5.06 2.12
CA LEU A 299 16.74 5.41 2.70
C LEU A 299 17.92 5.09 1.77
N GLY A 300 17.72 5.23 0.45
CA GLY A 300 18.76 5.07 -0.57
C GLY A 300 19.36 3.66 -0.60
N GLN A 301 20.67 3.55 -0.35
CA GLN A 301 21.39 2.27 -0.39
C GLN A 301 20.83 1.26 0.62
N HIS A 302 20.30 1.72 1.76
CA HIS A 302 19.77 0.83 2.78
C HIS A 302 18.51 0.07 2.32
N GLY A 303 17.68 0.68 1.47
CA GLY A 303 16.54 0.01 0.86
C GLY A 303 16.96 -1.05 -0.17
N LEU A 304 18.04 -0.80 -0.92
CA LEU A 304 18.66 -1.80 -1.80
C LEU A 304 19.24 -2.97 -0.99
N ASP A 305 19.92 -2.67 0.12
CA ASP A 305 20.47 -3.67 1.03
C ASP A 305 19.35 -4.56 1.61
N ALA A 306 18.27 -3.94 2.11
CA ALA A 306 17.11 -4.64 2.65
C ALA A 306 16.40 -5.52 1.60
N THR A 307 16.28 -5.02 0.37
CA THR A 307 15.64 -5.75 -0.74
C THR A 307 16.47 -6.95 -1.18
N ALA A 308 17.78 -6.76 -1.39
CA ALA A 308 18.68 -7.86 -1.76
C ALA A 308 18.75 -8.92 -0.64
N TYR A 309 18.74 -8.48 0.63
CA TYR A 309 18.65 -9.38 1.77
C TYR A 309 17.39 -10.24 1.71
N LEU A 310 16.22 -9.63 1.56
CA LEU A 310 14.94 -10.32 1.49
C LEU A 310 14.89 -11.31 0.32
N TYR A 311 15.39 -10.95 -0.87
CA TYR A 311 15.40 -11.85 -2.03
C TYR A 311 16.26 -13.09 -1.77
N ASN A 312 17.49 -12.90 -1.27
CA ASN A 312 18.37 -14.00 -0.94
C ASN A 312 17.79 -14.89 0.18
N ALA A 313 17.24 -14.27 1.22
CA ALA A 313 16.65 -14.99 2.34
C ALA A 313 15.40 -15.80 1.92
N SER A 314 14.52 -15.22 1.09
CA SER A 314 13.35 -15.93 0.57
C SER A 314 13.75 -17.12 -0.33
N LEU A 315 14.76 -16.96 -1.18
CA LEU A 315 15.29 -18.09 -1.96
C LEU A 315 15.83 -19.20 -1.06
N GLU A 316 16.52 -18.86 0.02
CA GLU A 316 17.01 -19.84 1.00
C GLU A 316 15.86 -20.54 1.75
N TRP A 317 14.85 -19.79 2.19
CA TRP A 317 13.75 -20.35 2.98
C TRP A 317 12.78 -21.22 2.17
N ARG A 318 12.54 -20.88 0.90
CA ARG A 318 11.45 -21.47 0.11
C ARG A 318 11.73 -21.66 -1.38
N GLY A 319 12.91 -21.28 -1.88
CA GLY A 319 13.26 -21.41 -3.30
C GLY A 319 12.44 -20.51 -4.25
N GLU A 320 11.75 -19.50 -3.71
CA GLU A 320 10.87 -18.60 -4.47
C GLU A 320 11.15 -17.15 -4.07
N LEU A 321 11.08 -16.24 -5.05
CA LEU A 321 11.26 -14.80 -4.81
C LEU A 321 10.01 -14.18 -4.16
N PRO A 322 10.18 -13.21 -3.25
CA PRO A 322 9.07 -12.45 -2.68
C PRO A 322 8.72 -11.27 -3.60
N VAL A 323 7.68 -10.53 -3.24
CA VAL A 323 7.33 -9.26 -3.88
C VAL A 323 7.81 -8.10 -3.02
N VAL A 324 8.42 -7.10 -3.64
CA VAL A 324 8.74 -5.81 -3.00
C VAL A 324 8.04 -4.72 -3.79
N ASN A 325 7.28 -3.86 -3.11
CA ASN A 325 6.57 -2.75 -3.75
C ASN A 325 7.33 -1.42 -3.56
N GLY A 326 7.26 -0.57 -4.58
CA GLY A 326 7.63 0.86 -4.54
C GLY A 326 6.81 1.65 -5.56
N LYS A 327 6.78 2.99 -5.45
CA LYS A 327 5.67 3.78 -6.02
C LYS A 327 5.88 4.66 -7.24
N ARG A 328 7.03 5.14 -7.67
CA ARG A 328 7.14 5.99 -8.89
C ARG A 328 8.33 5.52 -9.68
N LEU A 329 8.28 4.23 -9.99
CA LEU A 329 9.42 3.49 -10.47
C LEU A 329 9.77 3.91 -11.89
N GLU A 330 11.04 4.14 -12.13
CA GLU A 330 11.55 4.25 -13.48
C GLU A 330 11.31 2.92 -14.23
N PRO A 331 11.12 2.92 -15.57
CA PRO A 331 10.86 1.70 -16.33
C PRO A 331 11.88 0.58 -16.07
N ARG A 332 13.13 0.95 -15.84
CA ARG A 332 14.22 0.04 -15.44
C ARG A 332 13.94 -0.64 -14.09
N GLN A 333 13.50 0.12 -13.09
CA GLN A 333 13.31 -0.33 -11.72
C GLN A 333 12.13 -1.30 -11.58
N ARG A 334 11.09 -1.16 -12.42
CA ARG A 334 9.92 -2.06 -12.50
C ARG A 334 10.26 -3.53 -12.81
N ARG A 335 11.47 -3.76 -13.30
CA ARG A 335 12.01 -5.10 -13.58
C ARG A 335 12.76 -5.70 -12.39
N GLY A 336 13.06 -4.92 -11.36
CA GLY A 336 13.74 -5.35 -10.14
C GLY A 336 12.83 -5.44 -8.92
N ILE A 337 11.76 -4.65 -8.88
CA ILE A 337 10.69 -4.62 -7.86
C ILE A 337 9.34 -4.29 -8.54
N VAL A 338 8.22 -4.46 -7.83
CA VAL A 338 6.87 -4.27 -8.38
C VAL A 338 6.39 -2.82 -8.18
N GLU A 339 5.95 -2.18 -9.27
CA GLU A 339 5.36 -0.84 -9.20
C GLU A 339 3.99 -0.88 -8.52
N THR A 340 3.76 0.10 -7.66
CA THR A 340 2.48 0.34 -7.03
C THR A 340 1.93 1.72 -7.35
N VAL A 341 0.72 1.78 -7.88
CA VAL A 341 0.00 3.03 -8.15
C VAL A 341 -1.03 3.26 -7.05
N GLU A 342 -0.63 3.98 -6.00
CA GLU A 342 -1.47 4.28 -4.83
C GLU A 342 -2.75 5.04 -5.21
N ARG A 343 -3.92 4.58 -4.73
CA ARG A 343 -5.24 5.19 -4.94
C ARG A 343 -5.50 5.60 -6.40
N GLY A 344 -4.98 4.82 -7.33
CA GLY A 344 -4.81 5.25 -8.72
C GLY A 344 -5.05 4.17 -9.76
N PHE A 345 -4.70 4.50 -11.00
CA PHE A 345 -4.90 3.63 -12.16
C PHE A 345 -3.69 3.67 -13.10
N ASN A 346 -3.58 2.63 -13.93
CA ASN A 346 -2.89 2.71 -15.20
C ASN A 346 -3.94 2.85 -16.32
N ASP A 347 -3.63 3.60 -17.35
CA ASP A 347 -4.49 3.79 -18.53
C ASP A 347 -4.16 2.82 -19.68
N ALA A 348 -3.09 2.04 -19.53
CA ALA A 348 -2.59 1.09 -20.52
C ALA A 348 -2.49 -0.34 -19.97
N LEU A 349 -2.38 -1.30 -20.90
CA LEU A 349 -1.94 -2.66 -20.58
C LEU A 349 -0.44 -2.64 -20.26
N MET A 350 -0.07 -2.98 -19.03
CA MET A 350 1.31 -2.88 -18.57
C MET A 350 2.13 -4.12 -18.94
N PRO A 351 3.38 -3.95 -19.43
CA PRO A 351 4.25 -5.08 -19.78
C PRO A 351 4.69 -5.86 -18.53
N GLU A 352 5.11 -5.19 -17.46
CA GLU A 352 5.39 -5.82 -16.18
C GLU A 352 4.13 -5.92 -15.31
N PRO A 353 4.02 -6.98 -14.48
CA PRO A 353 3.02 -7.01 -13.41
C PRO A 353 3.18 -5.82 -12.46
N TRP A 354 2.06 -5.26 -12.03
CA TRP A 354 2.01 -4.11 -11.14
C TRP A 354 0.91 -4.27 -10.10
N GLN A 355 0.81 -3.33 -9.18
CA GLN A 355 -0.23 -3.30 -8.15
C GLN A 355 -0.86 -1.91 -8.07
N THR A 356 -2.13 -1.82 -7.72
CA THR A 356 -2.70 -0.62 -7.10
C THR A 356 -3.20 -0.98 -5.72
N ASP A 357 -3.14 -0.02 -4.82
CA ASP A 357 -3.79 -0.09 -3.53
C ASP A 357 -4.85 1.00 -3.41
N THR A 358 -5.89 0.73 -2.64
CA THR A 358 -6.89 1.73 -2.23
C THR A 358 -7.60 1.23 -0.98
N CYS A 359 -8.46 2.05 -0.40
CA CYS A 359 -9.32 1.68 0.71
C CYS A 359 -10.78 1.90 0.33
N ILE A 360 -11.70 1.11 0.91
CA ILE A 360 -13.13 1.42 0.80
C ILE A 360 -13.51 2.73 1.51
N GLY A 361 -12.62 3.27 2.36
CA GLY A 361 -12.75 4.60 2.96
C GLY A 361 -11.39 5.31 3.03
N ASP A 362 -11.03 5.73 4.23
CA ASP A 362 -9.71 6.27 4.57
C ASP A 362 -8.81 5.10 5.03
N TRP A 363 -7.47 5.22 4.96
CA TRP A 363 -6.59 4.08 5.31
C TRP A 363 -6.77 3.61 6.75
N HIS A 364 -6.89 4.56 7.69
CA HIS A 364 -7.31 4.36 9.06
C HIS A 364 -8.80 4.66 9.21
N TYR A 365 -9.42 4.06 10.22
CA TYR A 365 -10.85 4.18 10.43
C TYR A 365 -11.29 5.62 10.66
N ASN A 366 -12.35 6.01 9.95
CA ASN A 366 -12.98 7.32 10.04
C ASN A 366 -14.47 7.10 10.30
N ARG A 367 -14.91 7.37 11.53
CA ARG A 367 -16.30 7.20 11.96
C ARG A 367 -17.29 7.96 11.08
N SER A 368 -16.88 9.12 10.55
CA SER A 368 -17.72 9.91 9.65
C SER A 368 -18.09 9.14 8.38
N ARG A 369 -17.22 8.25 7.89
CA ARG A 369 -17.51 7.43 6.69
C ARG A 369 -18.69 6.52 6.91
N PHE A 370 -18.71 5.85 8.06
CA PHE A 370 -19.79 4.98 8.51
C PHE A 370 -21.09 5.75 8.78
N GLU A 371 -21.01 6.83 9.57
CA GLU A 371 -22.19 7.63 9.94
C GLU A 371 -22.89 8.27 8.73
N HIS A 372 -22.14 8.54 7.66
CA HIS A 372 -22.67 9.10 6.41
C HIS A 372 -22.81 8.06 5.28
N HIS A 373 -22.60 6.76 5.56
CA HIS A 373 -22.68 5.67 4.57
C HIS A 373 -21.91 5.96 3.27
N SER A 374 -20.68 6.47 3.42
CA SER A 374 -19.88 7.03 2.30
C SER A 374 -18.69 6.15 1.90
N TYR A 375 -18.68 4.89 2.33
CA TYR A 375 -17.71 3.90 1.83
C TYR A 375 -17.92 3.61 0.34
N VAL A 376 -16.83 3.25 -0.34
CA VAL A 376 -16.84 2.77 -1.72
C VAL A 376 -17.56 1.42 -1.74
N PRO A 377 -18.66 1.27 -2.53
CA PRO A 377 -19.44 0.04 -2.53
C PRO A 377 -18.73 -1.10 -3.27
N ALA A 378 -19.14 -2.34 -2.98
CA ALA A 378 -18.58 -3.56 -3.60
C ALA A 378 -18.60 -3.54 -5.13
N LYS A 379 -19.65 -2.97 -5.75
CA LYS A 379 -19.74 -2.77 -7.20
C LYS A 379 -18.52 -2.01 -7.75
N SER A 380 -18.18 -0.88 -7.14
CA SER A 380 -17.05 -0.05 -7.57
C SER A 380 -15.71 -0.72 -7.36
N VAL A 381 -15.56 -1.47 -6.26
CA VAL A 381 -14.36 -2.28 -5.99
C VAL A 381 -14.19 -3.36 -7.07
N VAL A 382 -15.25 -4.09 -7.42
CA VAL A 382 -15.19 -5.14 -8.45
C VAL A 382 -14.93 -4.54 -9.84
N GLN A 383 -15.56 -3.43 -10.19
CA GLN A 383 -15.28 -2.74 -11.45
C GLN A 383 -13.79 -2.37 -11.56
N ARG A 384 -13.20 -1.83 -10.48
CA ARG A 384 -11.76 -1.55 -10.40
C ARG A 384 -10.93 -2.82 -10.51
N LEU A 385 -11.27 -3.88 -9.77
CA LEU A 385 -10.55 -5.16 -9.84
C LEU A 385 -10.50 -5.68 -11.29
N CYS A 386 -11.61 -5.62 -12.02
CA CYS A 386 -11.67 -6.05 -13.42
C CYS A 386 -10.78 -5.20 -14.34
N ASP A 387 -10.77 -3.87 -14.16
CA ASP A 387 -9.91 -2.96 -14.93
C ASP A 387 -8.41 -3.18 -14.63
N VAL A 388 -8.06 -3.34 -13.36
CA VAL A 388 -6.69 -3.58 -12.90
C VAL A 388 -6.16 -4.91 -13.43
N VAL A 389 -6.94 -5.99 -13.26
CA VAL A 389 -6.51 -7.34 -13.66
C VAL A 389 -6.34 -7.46 -15.18
N SER A 390 -7.22 -6.84 -15.96
CA SER A 390 -7.09 -6.85 -17.42
C SER A 390 -5.90 -6.03 -17.93
N LYS A 391 -5.34 -5.14 -17.11
CA LYS A 391 -4.15 -4.34 -17.38
C LYS A 391 -2.87 -4.92 -16.78
N ASN A 392 -2.88 -6.20 -16.40
CA ASN A 392 -1.74 -6.93 -15.80
C ASN A 392 -1.46 -6.57 -14.32
N GLY A 393 -2.45 -6.02 -13.62
CA GLY A 393 -2.29 -5.57 -12.24
C GLY A 393 -2.94 -6.47 -11.19
N ASN A 394 -2.56 -6.23 -9.94
CA ASN A 394 -3.24 -6.69 -8.74
C ASN A 394 -3.88 -5.53 -7.98
N LEU A 395 -5.00 -5.78 -7.31
CA LEU A 395 -5.63 -4.85 -6.37
C LEU A 395 -5.30 -5.28 -4.93
N LEU A 396 -4.71 -4.37 -4.15
CA LEU A 396 -4.61 -4.49 -2.69
C LEU A 396 -5.65 -3.56 -2.06
N LEU A 397 -6.73 -4.13 -1.53
CA LEU A 397 -7.82 -3.35 -0.96
C LEU A 397 -7.69 -3.31 0.57
N SER A 398 -7.59 -2.12 1.14
CA SER A 398 -7.66 -1.92 2.58
C SER A 398 -9.11 -1.92 3.06
N ILE A 399 -9.32 -2.56 4.21
CA ILE A 399 -10.54 -2.47 5.00
C ILE A 399 -10.17 -1.70 6.27
N PRO A 400 -10.72 -0.48 6.50
CA PRO A 400 -10.42 0.26 7.71
C PRO A 400 -10.91 -0.53 8.93
N MET A 401 -10.19 -0.42 10.04
CA MET A 401 -10.52 -1.14 11.27
C MET A 401 -10.55 -0.16 12.43
N ARG A 402 -11.57 -0.26 13.30
CA ARG A 402 -11.67 0.56 14.52
C ARG A 402 -10.48 0.32 15.45
N GLY A 403 -10.22 1.26 16.36
CA GLY A 403 -9.12 1.13 17.34
C GLY A 403 -9.19 -0.15 18.19
N ASP A 404 -10.38 -0.69 18.46
CA ASP A 404 -10.56 -1.94 19.21
C ASP A 404 -10.32 -3.22 18.37
N GLY A 405 -10.16 -3.07 17.06
CA GLY A 405 -9.91 -4.15 16.09
C GLY A 405 -11.16 -4.76 15.45
N SER A 406 -12.33 -4.20 15.70
CA SER A 406 -13.56 -4.56 14.99
C SER A 406 -13.72 -3.77 13.68
N ILE A 407 -14.60 -4.26 12.81
CA ILE A 407 -15.10 -3.58 11.60
C ILE A 407 -16.60 -3.30 11.77
N ASP A 408 -17.09 -2.24 11.16
CA ASP A 408 -18.48 -1.81 11.22
C ASP A 408 -19.42 -2.58 10.29
N ALA A 409 -20.71 -2.25 10.36
CA ALA A 409 -21.74 -2.98 9.63
C ALA A 409 -21.66 -2.77 8.10
N ASP A 410 -21.22 -1.60 7.65
CA ASP A 410 -21.13 -1.29 6.21
C ASP A 410 -19.92 -2.02 5.60
N GLU A 411 -18.78 -2.03 6.30
CA GLU A 411 -17.58 -2.79 5.91
C GLU A 411 -17.90 -4.28 5.77
N ARG A 412 -18.66 -4.85 6.73
CA ARG A 412 -19.12 -6.24 6.68
C ARG A 412 -20.05 -6.50 5.49
N ALA A 413 -21.00 -5.60 5.21
CA ALA A 413 -21.91 -5.73 4.08
C ALA A 413 -21.15 -5.70 2.75
N ILE A 414 -20.20 -4.77 2.59
CA ILE A 414 -19.35 -4.67 1.41
C ILE A 414 -18.54 -5.95 1.20
N LEU A 415 -17.89 -6.48 2.24
CA LEU A 415 -17.16 -7.77 2.15
C LEU A 415 -18.10 -8.93 1.77
N GLY A 416 -19.33 -8.94 2.28
CA GLY A 416 -20.36 -9.92 1.92
C GLY A 416 -20.75 -9.87 0.43
N ASP A 417 -20.94 -8.66 -0.10
CA ASP A 417 -21.26 -8.45 -1.52
C ASP A 417 -20.08 -8.83 -2.44
N LEU A 418 -18.84 -8.53 -2.02
CA LEU A 418 -17.63 -8.99 -2.71
C LEU A 418 -17.58 -10.52 -2.74
N ALA A 419 -17.84 -11.17 -1.61
CA ALA A 419 -17.84 -12.62 -1.51
C ALA A 419 -18.91 -13.27 -2.40
N ALA A 420 -20.11 -12.66 -2.45
CA ALA A 420 -21.18 -13.12 -3.32
C ALA A 420 -20.79 -13.06 -4.81
N TRP A 421 -20.14 -11.97 -5.24
CA TRP A 421 -19.65 -11.83 -6.61
C TRP A 421 -18.52 -12.81 -6.93
N VAL A 422 -17.51 -12.90 -6.06
CA VAL A 422 -16.34 -13.77 -6.24
C VAL A 422 -16.73 -15.24 -6.33
N ARG A 423 -17.70 -15.69 -5.53
CA ARG A 423 -18.20 -17.08 -5.57
C ARG A 423 -18.69 -17.49 -6.96
N VAL A 424 -19.24 -16.56 -7.73
CA VAL A 424 -19.74 -16.83 -9.08
C VAL A 424 -18.66 -16.56 -10.12
N ASN A 425 -18.08 -15.34 -10.12
CA ASN A 425 -17.26 -14.84 -11.21
C ASN A 425 -15.74 -14.97 -10.98
N GLY A 426 -15.30 -15.48 -9.82
CA GLY A 426 -13.89 -15.51 -9.44
C GLY A 426 -12.98 -16.23 -10.44
N GLU A 427 -13.49 -17.22 -11.19
CA GLU A 427 -12.70 -17.91 -12.23
C GLU A 427 -12.29 -17.03 -13.42
N ALA A 428 -12.96 -15.88 -13.63
CA ALA A 428 -12.58 -14.89 -14.64
C ALA A 428 -11.44 -13.97 -14.16
N ILE A 429 -11.12 -14.00 -12.86
CA ILE A 429 -10.13 -13.13 -12.23
C ILE A 429 -8.89 -13.93 -11.83
N PHE A 430 -9.02 -14.86 -10.91
CA PHE A 430 -7.88 -15.57 -10.31
C PHE A 430 -7.17 -16.45 -11.33
N GLU A 431 -5.84 -16.51 -11.26
CA GLU A 431 -4.96 -17.23 -12.20
C GLU A 431 -5.07 -16.78 -13.67
N SER A 432 -5.82 -15.72 -13.95
CA SER A 432 -5.97 -15.21 -15.31
C SER A 432 -4.75 -14.41 -15.77
N ARG A 433 -4.64 -14.16 -17.07
CA ARG A 433 -3.71 -13.22 -17.68
C ARG A 433 -4.48 -12.21 -18.55
N PRO A 434 -3.96 -10.99 -18.75
CA PRO A 434 -4.52 -10.08 -19.74
C PRO A 434 -4.67 -10.77 -21.10
N TRP A 435 -5.73 -10.40 -21.83
CA TRP A 435 -5.77 -10.72 -23.25
C TRP A 435 -4.86 -9.77 -24.04
N ARG A 436 -4.80 -9.92 -25.37
CA ARG A 436 -4.04 -9.04 -26.26
C ARG A 436 -4.44 -7.55 -26.19
N MET A 437 -5.60 -7.26 -25.59
CA MET A 437 -6.06 -5.93 -25.22
C MET A 437 -6.77 -6.00 -23.87
N TYR A 438 -6.66 -4.94 -23.06
CA TYR A 438 -7.23 -4.93 -21.70
C TYR A 438 -8.75 -4.76 -21.68
N GLY A 439 -9.34 -4.12 -22.70
CA GLY A 439 -10.75 -3.77 -22.70
C GLY A 439 -11.15 -2.79 -23.79
N GLU A 440 -12.44 -2.47 -23.80
CA GLU A 440 -13.07 -1.43 -24.62
C GLU A 440 -14.13 -0.67 -23.78
N GLY A 441 -14.59 0.47 -24.28
CA GLY A 441 -15.66 1.24 -23.65
C GLY A 441 -15.44 2.75 -23.64
N PRO A 442 -16.46 3.52 -23.25
CA PRO A 442 -16.40 4.99 -23.24
C PRO A 442 -15.62 5.57 -22.06
N THR A 443 -15.39 4.79 -21.00
CA THR A 443 -14.80 5.30 -19.76
C THR A 443 -13.28 5.20 -19.81
N ALA A 444 -12.63 6.36 -19.83
CA ALA A 444 -11.18 6.48 -19.66
C ALA A 444 -10.84 6.82 -18.21
N VAL A 445 -9.78 6.18 -17.71
CA VAL A 445 -9.15 6.52 -16.41
C VAL A 445 -7.87 7.29 -16.68
N ALA A 446 -7.56 8.28 -15.83
CA ALA A 446 -6.27 8.95 -15.87
C ALA A 446 -5.23 8.09 -15.16
N ALA A 447 -4.07 7.91 -15.78
CA ALA A 447 -2.96 7.22 -15.14
C ALA A 447 -2.36 8.07 -14.01
N GLY A 448 -1.89 7.41 -12.96
CA GLY A 448 -1.18 8.03 -11.85
C GLY A 448 -1.81 7.77 -10.49
N MET A 449 -1.07 8.16 -9.47
CA MET A 449 -1.46 8.00 -8.06
C MET A 449 -2.54 9.02 -7.68
N HIS A 450 -3.36 8.67 -6.67
CA HIS A 450 -4.42 9.54 -6.12
C HIS A 450 -5.44 10.03 -7.17
N GLY A 451 -5.59 9.30 -8.27
CA GLY A 451 -6.49 9.66 -9.38
C GLY A 451 -7.95 9.23 -9.17
N GLU A 452 -8.26 8.49 -8.11
CA GLU A 452 -9.58 7.87 -7.95
C GLU A 452 -10.74 8.82 -7.76
N GLY A 453 -10.54 9.97 -7.12
CA GLY A 453 -11.61 10.98 -6.95
C GLY A 453 -12.07 11.62 -8.26
N GLY A 454 -11.25 11.55 -9.32
CA GLY A 454 -11.57 12.09 -10.65
C GLY A 454 -12.09 11.05 -11.65
N ALA A 455 -12.18 9.77 -11.26
CA ALA A 455 -12.60 8.71 -12.16
C ALA A 455 -14.12 8.81 -12.45
N ARG A 456 -14.48 8.76 -13.73
CA ARG A 456 -15.90 8.70 -14.13
C ARG A 456 -16.48 7.32 -13.81
N PRO A 457 -17.78 7.23 -13.47
CA PRO A 457 -18.43 5.94 -13.28
C PRO A 457 -18.35 5.08 -14.54
N TRP A 458 -18.04 3.80 -14.35
CA TRP A 458 -18.09 2.80 -15.42
C TRP A 458 -19.54 2.57 -15.86
N THR A 459 -19.71 2.19 -17.12
CA THR A 459 -20.99 1.94 -17.76
C THR A 459 -21.09 0.50 -18.26
N SER A 460 -22.28 0.07 -18.68
CA SER A 460 -22.47 -1.23 -19.34
C SER A 460 -21.76 -1.35 -20.70
N GLY A 461 -21.27 -0.24 -21.26
CA GLY A 461 -20.44 -0.22 -22.46
C GLY A 461 -18.97 -0.48 -22.20
N ASP A 462 -18.54 -0.52 -20.94
CA ASP A 462 -17.16 -0.81 -20.57
C ASP A 462 -16.97 -2.32 -20.38
N ILE A 463 -16.09 -2.91 -21.18
CA ILE A 463 -15.77 -4.35 -21.15
C ILE A 463 -14.29 -4.52 -20.81
N ARG A 464 -13.97 -5.50 -19.95
CA ARG A 464 -12.59 -5.89 -19.62
C ARG A 464 -12.34 -7.34 -19.96
N PHE A 465 -11.12 -7.63 -20.43
CA PHE A 465 -10.76 -8.96 -20.91
C PHE A 465 -9.68 -9.62 -20.09
N THR A 466 -9.88 -10.89 -19.78
CA THR A 466 -8.88 -11.76 -19.19
C THR A 466 -8.89 -13.11 -19.89
N THR A 467 -7.85 -13.90 -19.73
CA THR A 467 -7.73 -15.24 -20.30
C THR A 467 -7.28 -16.22 -19.24
N ARG A 468 -7.82 -17.44 -19.28
CA ARG A 468 -7.39 -18.54 -18.41
C ARG A 468 -7.70 -19.87 -19.08
N ALA A 469 -6.74 -20.79 -19.08
CA ALA A 469 -6.90 -22.15 -19.60
C ALA A 469 -7.54 -22.22 -21.01
N GLY A 470 -7.10 -21.34 -21.92
CA GLY A 470 -7.61 -21.27 -23.30
C GLY A 470 -9.02 -20.68 -23.45
N ILE A 471 -9.58 -20.09 -22.39
CA ILE A 471 -10.88 -19.40 -22.40
C ILE A 471 -10.63 -17.89 -22.39
N LEU A 472 -11.35 -17.17 -23.24
CA LEU A 472 -11.46 -15.73 -23.15
C LEU A 472 -12.61 -15.38 -22.22
N TYR A 473 -12.34 -14.50 -21.25
CA TYR A 473 -13.35 -13.93 -20.38
C TYR A 473 -13.59 -12.48 -20.78
N ALA A 474 -14.87 -12.11 -20.90
CA ALA A 474 -15.30 -10.72 -21.00
C ALA A 474 -16.09 -10.35 -19.74
N LEU A 475 -15.68 -9.29 -19.06
CA LEU A 475 -16.35 -8.75 -17.89
C LEU A 475 -16.99 -7.42 -18.28
N ALA A 476 -18.32 -7.38 -18.34
CA ALA A 476 -19.04 -6.13 -18.59
C ALA A 476 -19.16 -5.37 -17.27
N LEU A 477 -18.66 -4.14 -17.20
CA LEU A 477 -18.54 -3.41 -15.94
C LEU A 477 -19.89 -2.91 -15.40
N ASP A 478 -20.99 -3.07 -16.15
CA ASP A 478 -22.34 -2.98 -15.63
C ASP A 478 -23.34 -3.81 -16.45
N TRP A 479 -24.52 -4.06 -15.89
CA TRP A 479 -25.62 -4.68 -16.63
C TRP A 479 -26.24 -3.68 -17.63
N PRO A 480 -26.35 -4.02 -18.93
CA PRO A 480 -27.01 -3.15 -19.90
C PRO A 480 -28.53 -3.18 -19.71
N GLU A 481 -29.16 -2.01 -19.82
CA GLU A 481 -30.62 -1.85 -19.65
C GLU A 481 -31.42 -2.51 -20.79
N ASP A 482 -30.86 -2.57 -22.00
CA ASP A 482 -31.51 -3.16 -23.17
C ASP A 482 -31.34 -4.69 -23.27
N GLY A 483 -30.75 -5.32 -22.24
CA GLY A 483 -30.54 -6.76 -22.18
C GLY A 483 -29.51 -7.29 -23.17
N LYS A 484 -28.64 -6.43 -23.74
CA LYS A 484 -27.66 -6.84 -24.75
C LYS A 484 -26.25 -6.34 -24.45
N VAL A 485 -25.30 -7.27 -24.33
CA VAL A 485 -23.86 -6.92 -24.29
C VAL A 485 -23.33 -6.87 -25.72
N ARG A 486 -22.52 -5.85 -26.01
CA ARG A 486 -21.91 -5.64 -27.33
C ARG A 486 -20.40 -5.57 -27.15
N ILE A 487 -19.67 -6.43 -27.86
CA ILE A 487 -18.22 -6.54 -27.77
C ILE A 487 -17.61 -6.38 -29.15
N ARG A 488 -17.07 -5.20 -29.45
CA ARG A 488 -16.50 -4.85 -30.76
C ARG A 488 -15.23 -5.64 -31.06
N ALA A 489 -14.39 -5.86 -30.04
CA ALA A 489 -13.16 -6.64 -30.15
C ALA A 489 -13.37 -8.10 -30.62
N LEU A 490 -14.61 -8.60 -30.60
CA LEU A 490 -14.99 -9.95 -31.02
C LEU A 490 -15.82 -9.99 -32.31
N GLY A 491 -15.93 -8.87 -33.03
CA GLY A 491 -16.46 -8.85 -34.40
C GLY A 491 -15.58 -9.65 -35.36
N ARG A 492 -16.16 -10.18 -36.45
CA ARG A 492 -15.41 -10.98 -37.43
C ARG A 492 -14.26 -10.20 -38.06
N GLN A 493 -14.36 -8.88 -38.23
CA GLN A 493 -13.23 -8.08 -38.73
C GLN A 493 -12.09 -8.01 -37.72
N ALA A 494 -12.37 -7.72 -36.45
CA ALA A 494 -11.38 -7.66 -35.38
C ALA A 494 -10.73 -9.03 -35.07
N LEU A 495 -11.42 -10.11 -35.41
CA LEU A 495 -10.96 -11.49 -35.28
C LEU A 495 -10.43 -12.10 -36.58
N GLU A 496 -10.27 -11.31 -37.64
CA GLU A 496 -9.73 -11.77 -38.93
C GLU A 496 -10.49 -12.99 -39.48
N GLY A 497 -11.81 -12.99 -39.34
CA GLY A 497 -12.71 -14.05 -39.80
C GLY A 497 -12.93 -15.18 -38.79
N ARG A 498 -12.15 -15.26 -37.68
CA ARG A 498 -12.34 -16.30 -36.65
C ARG A 498 -13.72 -16.20 -36.00
N ALA A 499 -14.30 -17.38 -35.76
CA ALA A 499 -15.65 -17.50 -35.23
C ALA A 499 -15.66 -17.58 -33.69
N VAL A 500 -16.63 -16.94 -33.07
CA VAL A 500 -17.06 -17.26 -31.71
C VAL A 500 -17.99 -18.47 -31.80
N GLU A 501 -17.66 -19.55 -31.09
CA GLU A 501 -18.38 -20.82 -31.15
C GLU A 501 -19.33 -20.99 -29.97
N ARG A 502 -18.98 -20.46 -28.80
CA ARG A 502 -19.79 -20.56 -27.59
C ARG A 502 -19.61 -19.34 -26.70
N VAL A 503 -20.73 -18.84 -26.18
CA VAL A 503 -20.79 -17.80 -25.15
C VAL A 503 -21.60 -18.35 -23.98
N GLU A 504 -21.08 -18.21 -22.77
CA GLU A 504 -21.77 -18.61 -21.55
C GLU A 504 -21.69 -17.51 -20.50
N LEU A 505 -22.81 -17.20 -19.85
CA LEU A 505 -22.82 -16.40 -18.63
C LEU A 505 -22.22 -17.25 -17.50
N VAL A 506 -21.22 -16.72 -16.81
CA VAL A 506 -20.69 -17.36 -15.60
C VAL A 506 -21.81 -17.41 -14.55
N GLY A 507 -22.11 -18.61 -14.05
CA GLY A 507 -23.26 -18.86 -13.17
C GLY A 507 -24.63 -18.94 -13.87
N GLY A 508 -24.72 -18.67 -15.18
CA GLY A 508 -26.00 -18.63 -15.92
C GLY A 508 -26.10 -19.55 -17.15
N GLY A 509 -24.99 -20.16 -17.60
CA GLY A 509 -25.00 -21.13 -18.70
C GLY A 509 -24.93 -20.51 -20.10
N ALA A 510 -25.25 -21.29 -21.12
CA ALA A 510 -25.11 -20.89 -22.53
C ALA A 510 -26.07 -19.75 -22.91
N LEU A 511 -25.58 -18.79 -23.69
CA LEU A 511 -26.35 -17.63 -24.15
C LEU A 511 -26.52 -17.61 -25.67
N PRO A 512 -27.66 -17.10 -26.18
CA PRO A 512 -27.78 -16.71 -27.58
C PRO A 512 -26.83 -15.56 -27.90
N PHE A 513 -26.19 -15.61 -29.06
CA PHE A 513 -25.34 -14.54 -29.55
C PHE A 513 -25.34 -14.48 -31.07
N SER A 514 -24.98 -13.31 -31.60
CA SER A 514 -24.72 -13.10 -33.03
C SER A 514 -23.37 -12.40 -33.19
N GLN A 515 -22.52 -12.95 -34.05
CA GLN A 515 -21.23 -12.37 -34.38
C GLN A 515 -21.29 -11.71 -35.77
N THR A 516 -21.37 -10.38 -35.78
CA THR A 516 -21.36 -9.58 -37.01
C THR A 516 -19.94 -9.26 -37.44
N ALA A 517 -19.78 -8.49 -38.52
CA ALA A 517 -18.47 -7.98 -38.92
C ALA A 517 -17.86 -7.06 -37.84
N GLU A 518 -18.70 -6.24 -37.21
CA GLU A 518 -18.33 -5.15 -36.31
C GLU A 518 -18.29 -5.54 -34.82
N GLY A 519 -18.97 -6.62 -34.41
CA GLY A 519 -18.98 -7.03 -33.01
C GLY A 519 -19.72 -8.34 -32.72
N LEU A 520 -19.53 -8.82 -31.50
CA LEU A 520 -20.32 -9.87 -30.88
C LEU A 520 -21.47 -9.23 -30.10
N VAL A 521 -22.70 -9.64 -30.38
CA VAL A 521 -23.90 -9.23 -29.62
C VAL A 521 -24.40 -10.44 -28.85
N ILE A 522 -24.50 -10.30 -27.53
CA ILE A 522 -24.91 -11.36 -26.61
C ILE A 522 -26.27 -10.98 -26.01
N ASP A 523 -27.25 -11.86 -26.11
CA ASP A 523 -28.57 -11.68 -25.48
C ASP A 523 -28.52 -12.15 -24.03
N LEU A 524 -28.86 -11.25 -23.10
CA LEU A 524 -28.83 -11.54 -21.67
C LEU A 524 -30.17 -12.10 -21.19
N PRO A 525 -30.13 -13.03 -20.21
CA PRO A 525 -31.34 -13.48 -19.53
C PRO A 525 -31.88 -12.40 -18.59
N SER A 526 -33.16 -12.52 -18.20
CA SER A 526 -33.73 -11.72 -17.11
C SER A 526 -33.06 -12.03 -15.77
N ASP A 527 -32.71 -13.29 -15.56
CA ASP A 527 -32.18 -13.80 -14.31
C ASP A 527 -30.69 -13.47 -14.19
N ARG A 528 -30.33 -12.75 -13.12
CA ARG A 528 -28.96 -12.28 -12.90
C ARG A 528 -28.28 -13.14 -11.82
N PRO A 529 -27.24 -13.92 -12.16
CA PRO A 529 -26.51 -14.72 -11.18
C PRO A 529 -25.63 -13.87 -10.25
N VAL A 530 -25.38 -12.61 -10.61
CA VAL A 530 -24.65 -11.61 -9.82
C VAL A 530 -25.36 -10.26 -9.88
N ALA A 531 -25.29 -9.50 -8.79
CA ALA A 531 -25.91 -8.18 -8.70
C ALA A 531 -25.27 -7.15 -9.67
N PHE A 532 -23.96 -7.24 -9.89
CA PHE A 532 -23.18 -6.33 -10.73
C PHE A 532 -22.08 -7.08 -11.47
N VAL A 533 -21.56 -6.45 -12.53
CA VAL A 533 -20.42 -6.92 -13.34
C VAL A 533 -20.55 -8.38 -13.80
N PRO A 534 -21.42 -8.70 -14.77
CA PRO A 534 -21.51 -10.05 -15.32
C PRO A 534 -20.24 -10.42 -16.10
N ALA A 535 -19.83 -11.69 -15.98
CA ALA A 535 -18.70 -12.26 -16.70
C ALA A 535 -19.16 -13.33 -17.69
N PHE A 536 -18.50 -13.41 -18.83
CA PHE A 536 -18.83 -14.34 -19.91
C PHE A 536 -17.63 -15.21 -20.25
N ARG A 537 -17.83 -16.53 -20.36
CA ARG A 537 -16.89 -17.45 -20.99
C ARG A 537 -17.11 -17.41 -22.49
N ILE A 538 -16.06 -17.16 -23.24
CA ILE A 538 -16.10 -17.08 -24.70
C ILE A 538 -15.08 -18.07 -25.26
N ARG A 539 -15.56 -18.97 -26.12
CA ARG A 539 -14.76 -20.01 -26.76
C ARG A 539 -14.89 -19.94 -28.27
N GLY A 540 -13.80 -20.28 -28.94
CA GLY A 540 -13.68 -20.36 -30.38
C GLY A 540 -12.24 -20.64 -30.75
N ALA A 541 -12.02 -21.30 -31.89
CA ALA A 541 -10.67 -21.61 -32.36
C ALA A 541 -9.84 -20.32 -32.55
N GLY A 542 -8.69 -20.25 -31.86
CA GLY A 542 -7.72 -19.16 -32.00
C GLY A 542 -8.14 -17.81 -31.38
N LEU A 543 -9.04 -17.80 -30.39
CA LEU A 543 -9.39 -16.58 -29.64
C LEU A 543 -8.35 -16.17 -28.59
N VAL A 544 -7.69 -17.16 -27.97
CA VAL A 544 -6.66 -16.98 -26.92
C VAL A 544 -5.33 -17.49 -27.42
#